data_AF-A0A7W5AHA7-F1
#
_entry.id   AF-A0A7W5AHA7-F1
#
_cell.length_a   1.000
_cell.length_b   1.000
_cell.length_c   1.000
_cell.angle_alpha   90.00
_cell.angle_beta   90.00
_cell.angle_gamma   90.00
#
_symmetry.space_group_name_H-M   'P 1'
#
loop_
_entity.id
_entity.type
_entity.pdbx_description
1 polymer ?
#
loop_
_entity_poly.entity_id
_entity_poly.type
_entity_poly.pdbx_seq_one_letter_code
_entity_poly.pdbx_strand_id
1 'polypeptide(L)'
;MHGWGQWYALAAAAVVAVCHLGGRRGRTWPVVVLLCGVEVAAAIAVAHGQDTVSWLVDQAVVVLAVFAALTGSYLRLRQEFVEQGWARARAARLRERARIAADLHDTLGHDLTLLSLQAAGLQVTAPDEPTREQAAALRAGSAAAIDTVRRIVDLLDVEAEADVVAVFDRARAAGMTVEVTGVPPADRFLARLVSEALSNAARHAPGTAVTVAFNGRRVEIVNPVSPRELPERAGTGLSALAGRVRHAGGSLAADRVDGRFRLVAEIPPGIDEDHGHGDYDTGRLRIRRMLAGTVLIPGAVLVVVATGFYAWAVRDASMEEEAFGALRVGMPRAAAVTLLPAREAPVRFERGYGPGCHYYTDGNYPLAYGNYVVCFEGDRVVRLHDGTGRTA
;
A
#
# COMPACT_ATOMS: atom_id res chain seq x y z
N MET A 1 -3.00 -21.17 -42.07
CA MET A 1 -2.72 -19.91 -41.34
C MET A 1 -3.02 -20.02 -39.83
N HIS A 2 -2.79 -21.16 -39.16
CA HIS A 2 -3.24 -21.39 -37.77
C HIS A 2 -2.21 -21.15 -36.65
N GLY A 3 -0.97 -20.71 -36.95
CA GLY A 3 0.09 -20.60 -35.94
C GLY A 3 0.17 -19.28 -35.17
N TRP A 4 -0.22 -18.15 -35.79
CA TRP A 4 0.07 -16.82 -35.23
C TRP A 4 -0.92 -16.35 -34.16
N GLY A 5 -2.17 -16.84 -34.20
CA GLY A 5 -3.21 -16.41 -33.24
C GLY A 5 -2.97 -16.85 -31.79
N GLN A 6 -2.31 -17.99 -31.57
CA GLN A 6 -2.00 -18.48 -30.22
C GLN A 6 -0.93 -17.63 -29.53
N TRP A 7 0.12 -17.23 -30.27
CA TRP A 7 1.17 -16.35 -29.76
C TRP A 7 0.65 -14.96 -29.42
N TYR A 8 -0.27 -14.44 -30.23
CA TYR A 8 -0.92 -13.16 -29.98
C TYR A 8 -1.77 -13.18 -28.69
N ALA A 9 -2.59 -14.22 -28.50
CA ALA A 9 -3.40 -14.36 -27.28
C ALA A 9 -2.55 -14.47 -26.00
N LEU A 10 -1.42 -15.17 -26.07
CA LEU A 10 -0.47 -15.28 -24.95
C LEU A 10 0.18 -13.93 -24.63
N ALA A 11 0.59 -13.17 -25.66
CA ALA A 11 1.16 -11.83 -25.48
C ALA A 11 0.15 -10.87 -24.84
N ALA A 12 -1.10 -10.87 -25.31
CA ALA A 12 -2.18 -10.08 -24.74
C ALA A 12 -2.43 -10.41 -23.26
N ALA A 13 -2.52 -11.70 -22.93
CA ALA A 13 -2.69 -12.14 -21.55
C ALA A 13 -1.51 -11.72 -20.65
N ALA A 14 -0.28 -11.79 -21.17
CA ALA A 14 0.91 -11.36 -20.45
C ALA A 14 0.89 -9.85 -20.14
N VAL A 15 0.50 -9.00 -21.10
CA VAL A 15 0.36 -7.55 -20.91
C VAL A 15 -0.65 -7.25 -19.80
N VAL A 16 -1.84 -7.88 -19.85
CA VAL A 16 -2.89 -7.71 -18.83
C VAL A 16 -2.39 -8.14 -17.45
N ALA A 17 -1.69 -9.28 -17.35
CA ALA A 17 -1.14 -9.78 -16.09
C ALA A 17 -0.04 -8.85 -15.52
N VAL A 18 0.86 -8.34 -16.37
CA VAL A 18 1.90 -7.38 -15.97
C VAL A 18 1.27 -6.08 -15.47
N CYS A 19 0.26 -5.56 -16.17
CA CYS A 19 -0.49 -4.38 -15.75
C CYS A 19 -1.19 -4.58 -14.41
N HIS A 20 -1.83 -5.73 -14.19
CA HIS A 20 -2.43 -6.09 -12.90
C HIS A 20 -1.40 -6.10 -11.76
N LEU A 21 -0.28 -6.80 -11.96
CA LEU A 21 0.80 -6.90 -10.98
C LEU A 21 1.48 -5.56 -10.71
N GLY A 22 1.67 -4.74 -11.74
CA GLY A 22 2.20 -3.38 -11.62
C GLY A 22 1.29 -2.49 -10.78
N GLY A 23 -0.03 -2.59 -11.02
CA GLY A 23 -1.06 -1.97 -10.18
C GLY A 23 -0.97 -2.44 -8.72
N ARG A 24 -0.84 -3.74 -8.45
CA ARG A 24 -0.72 -4.26 -7.08
C ARG A 24 0.54 -3.81 -6.35
N ARG A 25 1.65 -3.63 -7.08
CA ARG A 25 2.95 -3.21 -6.49
C ARG A 25 3.12 -1.69 -6.37
N GLY A 26 2.15 -0.89 -6.80
CA GLY A 26 2.27 0.58 -6.75
C GLY A 26 3.30 1.15 -7.72
N ARG A 27 3.79 0.37 -8.68
CA ARG A 27 4.70 0.83 -9.74
C ARG A 27 3.85 1.06 -10.98
N THR A 28 3.22 2.23 -11.09
CA THR A 28 2.34 2.57 -12.22
C THR A 28 3.10 3.10 -13.43
N TRP A 29 4.28 3.69 -13.24
CA TRP A 29 5.08 4.21 -14.37
C TRP A 29 5.49 3.14 -15.41
N PRO A 30 5.88 1.89 -15.05
CA PRO A 30 6.19 0.86 -16.05
C PRO A 30 4.94 0.40 -16.78
N VAL A 31 3.77 0.44 -16.13
CA VAL A 31 2.48 0.14 -16.75
C VAL A 31 2.15 1.18 -17.81
N VAL A 32 2.34 2.46 -17.50
CA VAL A 32 2.16 3.56 -18.46
C VAL A 32 3.12 3.40 -19.64
N VAL A 33 4.42 3.14 -19.39
CA VAL A 33 5.41 2.93 -20.46
C VAL A 33 5.04 1.73 -21.34
N LEU A 34 4.61 0.62 -20.75
CA LEU A 34 4.17 -0.57 -21.49
C LEU A 34 2.97 -0.25 -22.39
N LEU A 35 1.94 0.40 -21.85
CA LEU A 35 0.73 0.75 -22.61
C LEU A 35 1.04 1.73 -23.75
N CYS A 36 1.86 2.76 -23.50
CA CYS A 36 2.33 3.66 -24.56
C CYS A 36 3.11 2.90 -25.65
N GLY A 37 3.95 1.93 -25.25
CA GLY A 37 4.68 1.08 -26.20
C GLY A 37 3.75 0.23 -27.07
N VAL A 38 2.66 -0.32 -26.50
CA VAL A 38 1.64 -1.07 -27.25
C VAL A 38 0.92 -0.17 -28.26
N GLU A 39 0.55 1.06 -27.88
CA GLU A 39 -0.08 2.03 -28.80
C GLU A 39 0.83 2.41 -29.98
N VAL A 40 2.12 2.65 -29.71
CA VAL A 40 3.10 2.94 -30.76
C VAL A 40 3.28 1.73 -31.70
N ALA A 41 3.35 0.52 -31.14
CA ALA A 41 3.45 -0.70 -31.94
C ALA A 41 2.22 -0.92 -32.82
N ALA A 42 1.01 -0.70 -32.28
CA ALA A 42 -0.23 -0.77 -33.04
C ALA A 42 -0.24 0.26 -34.18
N ALA A 43 0.18 1.50 -33.94
CA ALA A 43 0.27 2.53 -34.97
C ALA A 43 1.22 2.15 -36.11
N ILE A 44 2.39 1.59 -35.78
CA ILE A 44 3.37 1.10 -36.78
C ILE A 44 2.77 -0.04 -37.59
N ALA A 45 2.10 -1.00 -36.94
CA ALA A 45 1.55 -2.15 -37.61
C ALA A 45 0.39 -1.76 -38.56
N VAL A 46 -0.45 -0.79 -38.19
CA VAL A 46 -1.44 -0.19 -39.11
C VAL A 46 -0.77 0.52 -40.29
N ALA A 47 0.33 1.25 -40.07
CA ALA A 47 1.09 1.88 -41.17
C ALA A 47 1.67 0.86 -42.16
N HIS A 48 1.88 -0.39 -41.73
CA HIS A 48 2.32 -1.51 -42.58
C HIS A 48 1.17 -2.34 -43.17
N GLY A 49 -0.07 -1.86 -43.11
CA GLY A 49 -1.22 -2.48 -43.78
C GLY A 49 -1.97 -3.53 -42.95
N GLN A 50 -1.90 -3.44 -41.62
CA GLN A 50 -2.74 -4.25 -40.72
C GLN A 50 -4.24 -3.98 -40.97
N ASP A 51 -5.04 -5.03 -40.88
CA ASP A 51 -6.49 -4.93 -41.00
C ASP A 51 -7.16 -4.39 -39.73
N THR A 52 -8.34 -3.81 -39.88
CA THR A 52 -9.07 -3.14 -38.80
C THR A 52 -9.51 -4.06 -37.68
N VAL A 53 -9.79 -5.33 -37.97
CA VAL A 53 -10.17 -6.30 -36.93
C VAL A 53 -8.99 -6.51 -35.99
N SER A 54 -7.81 -6.72 -36.54
CA SER A 54 -6.58 -6.82 -35.74
C SER A 54 -6.32 -5.55 -34.92
N TRP A 55 -6.55 -4.36 -35.49
CA TRP A 55 -6.41 -3.09 -34.74
C TRP A 55 -7.43 -2.97 -33.60
N LEU A 56 -8.70 -3.33 -33.82
CA LEU A 56 -9.73 -3.33 -32.77
C LEU A 56 -9.38 -4.30 -31.63
N VAL A 57 -8.76 -5.44 -31.96
CA VAL A 57 -8.28 -6.40 -30.95
C VAL A 57 -7.14 -5.78 -30.14
N ASP A 58 -6.17 -5.11 -30.76
CA ASP A 58 -5.09 -4.40 -30.04
C ASP A 58 -5.68 -3.37 -29.04
N GLN A 59 -6.68 -2.61 -29.48
CA GLN A 59 -7.36 -1.62 -28.64
C GLN A 59 -8.12 -2.26 -27.47
N ALA A 60 -8.80 -3.39 -27.71
CA ALA A 60 -9.46 -4.15 -26.63
C ALA A 60 -8.44 -4.65 -25.58
N VAL A 61 -7.23 -5.07 -26.01
CA VAL A 61 -6.16 -5.49 -25.10
C VAL A 61 -5.66 -4.32 -24.25
N VAL A 62 -5.47 -3.14 -24.83
CA VAL A 62 -5.09 -1.93 -24.06
C VAL A 62 -6.13 -1.58 -23.01
N VAL A 63 -7.42 -1.58 -23.38
CA VAL A 63 -8.53 -1.31 -22.45
C VAL A 63 -8.55 -2.33 -21.30
N LEU A 64 -8.42 -3.62 -21.61
CA LEU A 64 -8.35 -4.70 -20.61
C LEU A 64 -7.13 -4.54 -19.69
N ALA A 65 -5.98 -4.15 -20.23
CA ALA A 65 -4.76 -3.93 -19.47
C ALA A 65 -4.86 -2.71 -18.53
N VAL A 66 -5.48 -1.62 -18.97
CA VAL A 66 -5.80 -0.46 -18.11
C VAL A 66 -6.74 -0.88 -16.99
N PHE A 67 -7.81 -1.62 -17.30
CA PHE A 67 -8.76 -2.10 -16.31
C PHE A 67 -8.10 -3.04 -15.28
N ALA A 68 -7.20 -3.90 -15.74
CA ALA A 68 -6.44 -4.80 -14.87
C ALA A 68 -5.49 -4.03 -13.93
N ALA A 69 -4.82 -2.98 -14.42
CA ALA A 69 -3.98 -2.09 -13.61
C ALA A 69 -4.78 -1.30 -12.56
N LEU A 70 -5.97 -0.80 -12.93
CA LEU A 70 -6.89 -0.15 -12.01
C LEU A 70 -7.37 -1.11 -10.92
N THR A 71 -7.74 -2.33 -11.31
CA THR A 71 -8.16 -3.38 -10.38
C THR A 71 -7.04 -3.75 -9.41
N GLY A 72 -5.81 -3.92 -9.91
CA GLY A 72 -4.64 -4.18 -9.08
C GLY A 72 -4.37 -3.05 -8.09
N SER A 73 -4.49 -1.80 -8.54
CA SER A 73 -4.34 -0.60 -7.70
C SER A 73 -5.45 -0.46 -6.66
N TYR A 74 -6.69 -0.77 -7.02
CA TYR A 74 -7.84 -0.77 -6.12
C TYR A 74 -7.68 -1.82 -5.01
N LEU A 75 -7.27 -3.04 -5.35
CA LEU A 75 -7.05 -4.09 -4.36
C LEU A 75 -5.95 -3.71 -3.37
N ARG A 76 -4.85 -3.14 -3.85
CA ARG A 76 -3.77 -2.61 -2.99
C ARG A 76 -4.31 -1.56 -2.03
N LEU A 77 -5.04 -0.57 -2.55
CA LEU A 77 -5.62 0.50 -1.76
C LEU A 77 -6.62 -0.03 -0.71
N ARG A 78 -7.42 -1.03 -1.08
CA ARG A 78 -8.34 -1.71 -0.15
C ARG A 78 -7.58 -2.39 0.98
N GLN A 79 -6.47 -3.08 0.69
CA GLN A 79 -5.64 -3.71 1.71
C GLN A 79 -5.07 -2.67 2.68
N GLU A 80 -4.51 -1.58 2.16
CA GLU A 80 -4.00 -0.47 2.96
C GLU A 80 -5.10 0.11 3.87
N PHE A 81 -6.31 0.33 3.36
CA PHE A 81 -7.43 0.84 4.17
C PHE A 81 -7.88 -0.15 5.24
N VAL A 82 -7.92 -1.44 4.94
CA VAL A 82 -8.30 -2.47 5.91
C VAL A 82 -7.26 -2.52 7.04
N GLU A 83 -5.97 -2.56 6.71
CA GLU A 83 -4.88 -2.54 7.70
C GLU A 83 -4.92 -1.29 8.59
N GLN A 84 -5.13 -0.11 7.99
CA GLN A 84 -5.32 1.12 8.74
C GLN A 84 -6.58 1.06 9.62
N GLY A 85 -7.67 0.46 9.14
CA GLY A 85 -8.90 0.27 9.90
C GLY A 85 -8.67 -0.59 11.15
N TRP A 86 -7.96 -1.72 11.01
CA TRP A 86 -7.59 -2.58 12.13
C TRP A 86 -6.68 -1.88 13.13
N ALA A 87 -5.69 -1.12 12.64
CA ALA A 87 -4.80 -0.34 13.49
C ALA A 87 -5.59 0.72 14.30
N ARG A 88 -6.51 1.45 13.66
CA ARG A 88 -7.40 2.41 14.34
C ARG A 88 -8.28 1.74 15.38
N ALA A 89 -8.90 0.60 15.05
CA ALA A 89 -9.76 -0.14 15.98
C ALA A 89 -8.96 -0.65 17.20
N ARG A 90 -7.74 -1.15 16.99
CA ARG A 90 -6.86 -1.59 18.07
C ARG A 90 -6.44 -0.42 18.97
N ALA A 91 -6.05 0.71 18.38
CA ALA A 91 -5.69 1.92 19.13
C ALA A 91 -6.88 2.49 19.91
N ALA A 92 -8.09 2.50 19.32
CA ALA A 92 -9.30 2.91 20.01
C ALA A 92 -9.61 1.99 21.20
N ARG A 93 -9.46 0.67 21.04
CA ARG A 93 -9.67 -0.29 22.13
C ARG A 93 -8.66 -0.14 23.26
N LEU A 94 -7.40 0.18 22.95
CA LEU A 94 -6.38 0.45 23.96
C LEU A 94 -6.66 1.76 24.71
N ARG A 95 -6.99 2.84 23.99
CA ARG A 95 -7.41 4.10 24.59
C ARG A 95 -8.62 3.93 25.50
N GLU A 96 -9.60 3.15 25.07
CA GLU A 96 -10.78 2.87 25.88
C GLU A 96 -10.43 2.08 27.15
N ARG A 97 -9.53 1.09 27.05
CA ARG A 97 -9.03 0.37 28.23
C ARG A 97 -8.26 1.27 29.18
N ALA A 98 -7.43 2.17 28.67
CA ALA A 98 -6.69 3.14 29.48
C ALA A 98 -7.66 4.11 30.19
N ARG A 99 -8.68 4.60 29.47
CA ARG A 99 -9.75 5.42 30.05
C ARG A 99 -10.48 4.70 31.18
N ILE A 100 -10.91 3.45 30.94
CA ILE A 100 -11.56 2.63 31.98
C ILE A 100 -10.63 2.44 33.18
N ALA A 101 -9.33 2.19 32.96
CA ALA A 101 -8.38 2.04 34.05
C ALA A 101 -8.21 3.35 34.86
N ALA A 102 -8.21 4.52 34.20
CA ALA A 102 -8.17 5.82 34.87
C ALA A 102 -9.47 6.10 35.66
N ASP A 103 -10.64 5.88 35.06
CA ASP A 103 -11.93 6.04 35.76
C ASP A 103 -12.03 5.11 36.99
N LEU A 104 -11.56 3.86 36.84
CA LEU A 104 -11.47 2.91 37.94
C LEU A 104 -10.49 3.38 39.02
N HIS A 105 -9.36 3.98 38.64
CA HIS A 105 -8.37 4.53 39.58
C HIS A 105 -8.97 5.65 40.42
N ASP A 106 -9.67 6.59 39.79
CA ASP A 106 -10.24 7.74 40.48
C ASP A 106 -11.34 7.30 41.46
N THR A 107 -12.22 6.39 41.01
CA THR A 107 -13.35 5.93 41.81
C THR A 107 -12.89 4.98 42.93
N LEU A 108 -12.09 3.94 42.60
CA LEU A 108 -11.58 2.99 43.61
C LEU A 108 -10.58 3.66 44.56
N GLY A 109 -9.75 4.57 44.06
CA GLY A 109 -8.81 5.34 44.88
C GLY A 109 -9.55 6.17 45.92
N HIS A 110 -10.64 6.83 45.54
CA HIS A 110 -11.50 7.57 46.45
C HIS A 110 -12.14 6.66 47.52
N ASP A 111 -12.79 5.58 47.10
CA ASP A 111 -13.49 4.65 48.00
C ASP A 111 -12.54 3.95 48.99
N LEU A 112 -11.36 3.52 48.53
CA LEU A 112 -10.33 2.91 49.37
C LEU A 112 -9.72 3.92 50.34
N THR A 113 -9.59 5.19 49.94
CA THR A 113 -9.13 6.26 50.83
C THR A 113 -10.15 6.52 51.93
N LEU A 114 -11.45 6.57 51.59
CA LEU A 114 -12.54 6.72 52.54
C LEU A 114 -12.58 5.54 53.54
N LEU A 115 -12.47 4.30 53.06
CA LEU A 115 -12.40 3.10 53.89
C LEU A 115 -11.20 3.13 54.85
N SER A 116 -10.03 3.57 54.37
CA SER A 116 -8.84 3.75 55.21
C SER A 116 -9.08 4.79 56.32
N LEU A 117 -9.78 5.88 56.00
CA LEU A 117 -10.14 6.93 56.96
C LEU A 117 -11.15 6.42 58.01
N GLN A 118 -12.16 5.65 57.60
CA GLN A 118 -13.14 5.04 58.49
C GLN A 118 -12.50 4.00 59.41
N ALA A 119 -11.62 3.16 58.87
CA ALA A 119 -10.86 2.18 59.65
C ALA A 119 -9.94 2.88 60.68
N ALA A 120 -9.32 4.00 60.30
CA ALA A 120 -8.54 4.82 61.24
C ALA A 120 -9.41 5.38 62.38
N GLY A 121 -10.62 5.86 62.09
CA GLY A 121 -11.57 6.34 63.10
C GLY A 121 -11.98 5.23 64.08
N LEU A 122 -12.36 4.07 63.54
CA LEU A 122 -12.69 2.87 64.32
C LEU A 122 -11.55 2.43 65.24
N GLN A 123 -10.31 2.47 64.76
CA GLN A 123 -9.13 2.12 65.55
C GLN A 123 -8.92 3.06 66.75
N VAL A 124 -9.29 4.34 66.63
CA VAL A 124 -9.18 5.34 67.71
C VAL A 124 -10.34 5.22 68.70
N THR A 125 -11.55 4.87 68.23
CA THR A 125 -12.76 4.82 69.07
C THR A 125 -13.08 3.43 69.64
N ALA A 126 -12.44 2.37 69.16
CA ALA A 126 -12.77 1.00 69.55
C ALA A 126 -12.47 0.73 71.04
N PRO A 127 -13.43 0.14 71.79
CA PRO A 127 -13.30 -0.06 73.23
C PRO A 127 -12.40 -1.25 73.60
N ASP A 128 -12.37 -2.29 72.77
CA ASP A 128 -11.61 -3.52 72.99
C ASP A 128 -10.45 -3.72 72.01
N GLU A 129 -9.42 -4.45 72.46
CA GLU A 129 -8.20 -4.73 71.67
C GLU A 129 -8.46 -5.50 70.36
N PRO A 130 -9.30 -6.57 70.31
CA PRO A 130 -9.53 -7.28 69.06
C PRO A 130 -10.19 -6.42 67.98
N THR A 131 -11.10 -5.50 68.35
CA THR A 131 -11.70 -4.56 67.38
C THR A 131 -10.66 -3.54 66.86
N ARG A 132 -9.74 -3.07 67.72
CA ARG A 132 -8.61 -2.21 67.29
C ARG A 132 -7.69 -2.92 66.31
N GLU A 133 -7.35 -4.19 66.54
CA GLU A 133 -6.52 -4.98 65.64
C GLU A 133 -7.19 -5.21 64.28
N GLN A 134 -8.51 -5.49 64.26
CA GLN A 134 -9.26 -5.62 63.01
C GLN A 134 -9.31 -4.32 62.20
N ALA A 135 -9.51 -3.19 62.88
CA ALA A 135 -9.47 -1.87 62.24
C ALA A 135 -8.06 -1.54 61.69
N ALA A 136 -7.01 -1.92 62.40
CA ALA A 136 -5.62 -1.80 61.94
C ALA A 136 -5.37 -2.62 60.66
N ALA A 137 -5.85 -3.86 60.62
CA ALA A 137 -5.74 -4.75 59.47
C ALA A 137 -6.50 -4.21 58.25
N LEU A 138 -7.72 -3.68 58.44
CA LEU A 138 -8.52 -3.04 57.38
C LEU A 138 -7.81 -1.81 56.79
N ARG A 139 -7.21 -0.97 57.64
CA ARG A 139 -6.44 0.20 57.22
C ARG A 139 -5.19 -0.19 56.42
N ALA A 140 -4.44 -1.18 56.91
CA ALA A 140 -3.25 -1.71 56.22
C ALA A 140 -3.61 -2.33 54.86
N GLY A 141 -4.70 -3.10 54.78
CA GLY A 141 -5.19 -3.69 53.53
C GLY A 141 -5.61 -2.64 52.50
N SER A 142 -6.31 -1.58 52.94
CA SER A 142 -6.73 -0.48 52.07
C SER A 142 -5.53 0.31 51.53
N ALA A 143 -4.52 0.57 52.37
CA ALA A 143 -3.28 1.23 51.95
C ALA A 143 -2.50 0.38 50.91
N ALA A 144 -2.39 -0.93 51.13
CA ALA A 144 -1.73 -1.84 50.19
C ALA A 144 -2.47 -1.95 48.84
N ALA A 145 -3.81 -1.88 48.84
CA ALA A 145 -4.62 -1.87 47.64
C ALA A 145 -4.42 -0.57 46.82
N ILE A 146 -4.45 0.60 47.48
CA ILE A 146 -4.18 1.91 46.83
C ILE A 146 -2.80 1.93 46.17
N ASP A 147 -1.79 1.43 46.88
CA ASP A 147 -0.41 1.39 46.42
C ASP A 147 -0.23 0.45 45.21
N THR A 148 -0.98 -0.67 45.18
CA THR A 148 -1.00 -1.58 44.03
C THR A 148 -1.69 -0.95 42.80
N VAL A 149 -2.79 -0.23 43.00
CA VAL A 149 -3.52 0.46 41.94
C VAL A 149 -2.71 1.63 41.36
N ARG A 150 -2.01 2.42 42.20
CA ARG A 150 -1.06 3.45 41.74
C ARG A 150 0.06 2.87 40.90
N ARG A 151 0.71 1.80 41.37
CA ARG A 151 1.77 1.12 40.60
C ARG A 151 1.31 0.65 39.22
N ILE A 152 0.08 0.15 39.10
CA ILE A 152 -0.46 -0.31 37.81
C ILE A 152 -0.71 0.86 36.86
N VAL A 153 -1.16 2.02 37.38
CA VAL A 153 -1.46 3.21 36.56
C VAL A 153 -0.18 3.96 36.16
N ASP A 154 0.78 4.10 37.05
CA ASP A 154 2.09 4.71 36.75
C ASP A 154 2.84 3.96 35.64
N LEU A 155 2.54 2.67 35.45
CA LEU A 155 3.06 1.81 34.39
C LEU A 155 2.30 1.95 33.06
N LEU A 156 1.05 2.42 33.08
CA LEU A 156 0.22 2.61 31.89
C LEU A 156 0.38 4.02 31.29
N ASP A 157 0.76 5.02 32.08
CA ASP A 157 0.96 6.41 31.63
C ASP A 157 2.33 6.67 30.94
N VAL A 158 3.11 5.60 30.70
CA VAL A 158 4.47 5.67 30.13
C VAL A 158 4.49 5.76 28.59
N GLU A 159 3.33 5.77 27.92
CA GLU A 159 3.26 5.95 26.46
C GLU A 159 3.70 7.35 25.98
N ALA A 160 3.91 8.31 26.90
CA ALA A 160 4.22 9.71 26.59
C ALA A 160 5.72 10.11 26.60
N GLU A 161 6.61 9.30 27.18
CA GLU A 161 8.02 9.72 27.35
C GLU A 161 8.94 9.24 26.22
N ALA A 162 9.71 10.20 25.69
CA ALA A 162 10.68 9.96 24.63
C ALA A 162 12.09 9.62 25.14
N ASP A 163 12.32 9.72 26.46
CA ASP A 163 13.65 9.71 27.06
C ASP A 163 13.82 8.56 28.07
N VAL A 164 14.87 7.76 27.87
CA VAL A 164 15.26 6.66 28.75
C VAL A 164 15.69 7.16 30.13
N VAL A 165 16.27 8.37 30.21
CA VAL A 165 16.71 8.98 31.47
C VAL A 165 15.52 9.24 32.40
N ALA A 166 14.45 9.81 31.85
CA ALA A 166 13.22 10.08 32.60
C ALA A 166 12.58 8.80 33.18
N VAL A 167 12.66 7.69 32.45
CA VAL A 167 12.23 6.37 32.93
C VAL A 167 13.02 5.92 34.16
N PHE A 168 14.34 6.15 34.19
CA PHE A 168 15.17 5.82 35.36
C PHE A 168 14.87 6.70 36.57
N ASP A 169 14.69 8.00 36.36
CA ASP A 169 14.41 8.94 37.45
C ASP A 169 13.08 8.63 38.12
N ARG A 170 12.05 8.26 37.33
CA ARG A 170 10.77 7.79 37.87
C ARG A 170 10.89 6.46 38.62
N ALA A 171 11.64 5.50 38.08
CA ALA A 171 11.87 4.23 38.78
C ALA A 171 12.55 4.44 40.15
N ARG A 172 13.52 5.37 40.22
CA ARG A 172 14.17 5.74 41.49
C ARG A 172 13.21 6.47 42.44
N ALA A 173 12.39 7.39 41.93
CA ALA A 173 11.36 8.07 42.71
C ALA A 173 10.33 7.08 43.29
N ALA A 174 10.05 5.99 42.58
CA ALA A 174 9.21 4.88 43.04
C ALA A 174 9.92 3.92 44.03
N GLY A 175 11.15 4.23 44.46
CA GLY A 175 11.90 3.47 45.46
C GLY A 175 12.69 2.29 44.90
N MET A 176 12.88 2.18 43.58
CA MET A 176 13.75 1.15 42.99
C MET A 176 15.21 1.58 43.02
N THR A 177 16.10 0.66 43.38
CA THR A 177 17.56 0.84 43.24
C THR A 177 17.97 0.49 41.81
N VAL A 178 18.28 1.50 40.99
CA VAL A 178 18.68 1.31 39.58
C VAL A 178 20.09 1.84 39.34
N GLU A 179 21.00 0.91 39.03
CA GLU A 179 22.39 1.20 38.68
C GLU A 179 22.54 1.22 37.16
N VAL A 180 22.98 2.36 36.61
CA VAL A 180 23.11 2.55 35.15
C VAL A 180 24.57 2.71 34.79
N THR A 181 25.03 1.95 33.80
CA THR A 181 26.38 2.04 33.22
C THR A 181 26.30 2.31 31.72
N GLY A 182 27.19 3.16 31.20
CA GLY A 182 27.15 3.63 29.82
C GLY A 182 26.20 4.82 29.60
N VAL A 183 26.14 5.31 28.35
CA VAL A 183 25.31 6.47 27.97
C VAL A 183 24.00 5.96 27.35
N PRO A 184 22.83 6.23 27.95
CA PRO A 184 21.55 5.84 27.37
C PRO A 184 21.28 6.62 26.08
N PRO A 185 20.87 5.96 24.98
CA PRO A 185 20.44 6.64 23.77
C PRO A 185 19.11 7.37 24.00
N ALA A 186 18.96 8.56 23.41
CA ALA A 186 17.68 9.25 23.33
C ALA A 186 16.79 8.59 22.26
N ASP A 187 16.13 7.49 22.64
CA ASP A 187 15.35 6.65 21.73
C ASP A 187 14.06 6.18 22.43
N ARG A 188 12.90 6.49 21.82
CA ARG A 188 11.58 6.21 22.41
C ARG A 188 11.33 4.71 22.56
N PHE A 189 11.83 3.91 21.63
CA PHE A 189 11.66 2.46 21.69
C PHE A 189 12.48 1.88 22.84
N LEU A 190 13.71 2.36 23.03
CA LEU A 190 14.53 2.00 24.18
C LEU A 190 13.87 2.43 25.50
N ALA A 191 13.28 3.62 25.56
CA ALA A 191 12.56 4.08 26.75
C ALA A 191 11.43 3.12 27.14
N ARG A 192 10.65 2.66 26.17
CA ARG A 192 9.59 1.65 26.39
C ARG A 192 10.13 0.28 26.80
N LEU A 193 11.20 -0.18 26.15
CA LEU A 193 11.82 -1.46 26.50
C LEU A 193 12.33 -1.46 27.93
N VAL A 194 13.04 -0.39 28.32
CA VAL A 194 13.56 -0.20 29.68
C VAL A 194 12.42 -0.09 30.67
N SER A 195 11.36 0.66 30.36
CA SER A 195 10.19 0.78 31.22
C SER A 195 9.51 -0.57 31.48
N GLU A 196 9.25 -1.37 30.44
CA GLU A 196 8.65 -2.71 30.59
C GLU A 196 9.57 -3.65 31.39
N ALA A 197 10.89 -3.56 31.21
CA ALA A 197 11.84 -4.35 31.97
C ALA A 197 11.84 -3.98 33.47
N LEU A 198 11.84 -2.69 33.79
CA LEU A 198 11.75 -2.20 35.17
C LEU A 198 10.38 -2.52 35.81
N SER A 199 9.30 -2.43 35.05
CA SER A 199 7.96 -2.90 35.47
C SER A 199 7.99 -4.37 35.91
N ASN A 200 8.61 -5.22 35.08
CA ASN A 200 8.72 -6.64 35.37
C ASN A 200 9.63 -6.90 36.58
N ALA A 201 10.74 -6.18 36.71
CA ALA A 201 11.59 -6.26 37.89
C ALA A 201 10.84 -5.84 39.18
N ALA A 202 10.09 -4.75 39.15
CA ALA A 202 9.29 -4.29 40.29
C ALA A 202 8.23 -5.32 40.70
N ARG A 203 7.60 -6.01 39.74
CA ARG A 203 6.57 -7.03 39.98
C ARG A 203 7.15 -8.35 40.50
N HIS A 204 8.30 -8.76 40.00
CA HIS A 204 8.83 -10.13 40.18
C HIS A 204 10.06 -10.20 41.11
N ALA A 205 10.69 -9.06 41.39
CA ALA A 205 11.87 -8.94 42.26
C ALA A 205 11.83 -7.65 43.10
N PRO A 206 10.76 -7.41 43.87
CA PRO A 206 10.62 -6.18 44.65
C PRO A 206 11.76 -6.03 45.66
N GLY A 207 12.26 -4.80 45.83
CA GLY A 207 13.32 -4.46 46.79
C GLY A 207 14.73 -4.89 46.40
N THR A 208 14.94 -5.43 45.19
CA THR A 208 16.26 -5.80 44.68
C THR A 208 16.82 -4.74 43.73
N ALA A 209 18.15 -4.62 43.66
CA ALA A 209 18.80 -3.70 42.74
C ALA A 209 18.72 -4.22 41.29
N VAL A 210 18.46 -3.31 40.36
CA VAL A 210 18.45 -3.57 38.92
C VAL A 210 19.65 -2.89 38.29
N THR A 211 20.47 -3.66 37.57
CA THR A 211 21.61 -3.13 36.81
C THR A 211 21.24 -2.99 35.35
N VAL A 212 21.51 -1.82 34.76
CA VAL A 212 21.29 -1.52 33.36
C VAL A 212 22.59 -1.07 32.71
N ALA A 213 23.01 -1.75 31.66
CA ALA A 213 24.24 -1.44 30.94
C ALA A 213 23.95 -1.12 29.46
N PHE A 214 24.42 0.04 29.00
CA PHE A 214 24.35 0.47 27.61
C PHE A 214 25.71 0.34 26.93
N ASN A 215 25.73 -0.29 25.77
CA ASN A 215 26.85 -0.27 24.84
C ASN A 215 26.33 0.11 23.44
N GLY A 216 26.32 1.40 23.14
CA GLY A 216 25.64 1.94 21.96
C GLY A 216 24.14 1.64 22.03
N ARG A 217 23.62 0.88 21.06
CA ARG A 217 22.20 0.46 21.00
C ARG A 217 21.96 -0.96 21.53
N ARG A 218 22.95 -1.56 22.19
CA ARG A 218 22.79 -2.78 22.98
C ARG A 218 22.50 -2.38 24.42
N VAL A 219 21.38 -2.86 24.96
CA VAL A 219 21.01 -2.67 26.36
C VAL A 219 20.91 -4.02 27.06
N GLU A 220 21.50 -4.09 28.25
CA GLU A 220 21.48 -5.27 29.10
C GLU A 220 20.90 -4.89 30.46
N ILE A 221 19.86 -5.61 30.89
CA ILE A 221 19.14 -5.37 32.13
C ILE A 221 19.17 -6.64 32.97
N VAL A 222 19.65 -6.53 34.20
CA VAL A 222 19.86 -7.66 35.10
C VAL A 222 19.23 -7.37 36.46
N ASN A 223 18.44 -8.33 36.97
CA ASN A 223 17.92 -8.28 38.34
C ASN A 223 17.93 -9.69 38.98
N PRO A 224 18.07 -9.79 40.31
CA PRO A 224 17.91 -11.04 41.03
C PRO A 224 16.49 -11.62 40.85
N VAL A 225 16.37 -12.95 40.83
CA VAL A 225 15.08 -13.65 40.84
C VAL A 225 14.76 -14.04 42.28
N SER A 226 13.59 -13.64 42.76
CA SER A 226 13.13 -14.09 44.08
C SER A 226 12.72 -15.58 44.01
N PRO A 227 12.97 -16.42 45.03
CA PRO A 227 12.67 -17.86 45.00
C PRO A 227 11.17 -18.21 44.92
N ARG A 228 10.28 -17.21 44.86
CA ARG A 228 8.84 -17.40 44.82
C ARG A 228 8.44 -17.77 43.40
N GLU A 229 7.74 -18.89 43.25
CA GLU A 229 7.30 -19.52 42.00
C GLU A 229 6.93 -18.48 40.91
N LEU A 230 7.68 -18.46 39.81
CA LEU A 230 7.45 -17.58 38.67
C LEU A 230 7.34 -18.39 37.38
N PRO A 231 6.38 -18.04 36.49
CA PRO A 231 5.94 -18.87 35.38
C PRO A 231 7.05 -19.17 34.35
N GLU A 232 7.00 -20.36 33.75
CA GLU A 232 7.95 -20.89 32.76
C GLU A 232 7.95 -20.13 31.41
N ARG A 233 7.04 -19.18 31.21
CA ARG A 233 6.88 -18.43 29.96
C ARG A 233 7.10 -16.93 30.18
N ALA A 234 7.81 -16.29 29.26
CA ALA A 234 7.86 -14.84 29.17
C ALA A 234 6.44 -14.28 29.07
N GLY A 235 6.10 -13.30 29.91
CA GLY A 235 4.79 -12.63 29.87
C GLY A 235 4.49 -12.05 28.48
N THR A 236 3.21 -11.80 28.21
CA THR A 236 2.74 -11.28 26.91
C THR A 236 3.43 -9.98 26.48
N GLY A 237 3.87 -9.16 27.43
CA GLY A 237 4.60 -7.91 27.18
C GLY A 237 6.00 -8.12 26.55
N LEU A 238 6.82 -9.01 27.14
CA LEU A 238 8.15 -9.33 26.62
C LEU A 238 8.10 -10.04 25.27
N SER A 239 7.10 -10.89 25.04
CA SER A 239 6.90 -11.57 23.75
C SER A 239 6.49 -10.59 22.64
N ALA A 240 5.67 -9.58 22.96
CA ALA A 240 5.31 -8.53 22.02
C ALA A 240 6.50 -7.61 21.69
N LEU A 241 7.31 -7.23 22.70
CA LEU A 241 8.57 -6.52 22.49
C LEU A 241 9.55 -7.32 21.63
N ALA A 242 9.75 -8.62 21.93
CA ALA A 242 10.61 -9.50 21.13
C ALA A 242 10.14 -9.60 19.67
N GLY A 243 8.82 -9.62 19.44
CA GLY A 243 8.24 -9.58 18.09
C GLY A 243 8.59 -8.29 17.35
N ARG A 244 8.45 -7.13 18.00
CA ARG A 244 8.77 -5.81 17.41
C ARG A 244 10.26 -5.64 17.13
N VAL A 245 11.12 -6.03 18.07
CA VAL A 245 12.58 -5.96 17.90
C VAL A 245 13.02 -6.84 16.71
N ARG A 246 12.51 -8.07 16.60
CA ARG A 246 12.80 -8.96 15.47
C ARG A 246 12.30 -8.41 14.14
N HIS A 247 11.12 -7.79 14.11
CA HIS A 247 10.57 -7.20 12.88
C HIS A 247 11.44 -6.05 12.35
N ALA A 248 12.06 -5.30 13.25
CA ALA A 248 13.00 -4.24 12.90
C ALA A 248 14.42 -4.74 12.57
N GLY A 249 14.68 -6.05 12.62
CA GLY A 249 16.00 -6.64 12.37
C GLY A 249 16.93 -6.65 13.58
N GLY A 250 16.42 -6.39 14.79
CA GLY A 250 17.16 -6.51 16.04
C GLY A 250 16.99 -7.87 16.73
N SER A 251 17.60 -8.01 17.90
CA SER A 251 17.48 -9.21 18.74
C SER A 251 17.07 -8.87 20.18
N LEU A 252 16.24 -9.73 20.78
CA LEU A 252 15.88 -9.65 22.20
C LEU A 252 15.97 -11.06 22.79
N ALA A 253 16.82 -11.24 23.78
CA ALA A 253 17.00 -12.49 24.53
C ALA A 253 16.71 -12.25 26.00
N ALA A 254 16.01 -13.19 26.63
CA ALA A 254 15.65 -13.16 28.04
C ALA A 254 15.98 -14.52 28.64
N ASP A 255 17.00 -14.57 29.49
CA ASP A 255 17.53 -15.80 30.06
C ASP A 255 17.57 -15.72 31.58
N ARG A 256 17.66 -16.89 32.23
CA ARG A 256 17.88 -17.02 33.67
C ARG A 256 19.18 -17.76 33.90
N VAL A 257 20.12 -17.11 34.59
CA VAL A 257 21.44 -17.67 34.89
C VAL A 257 21.79 -17.32 36.33
N ASP A 258 22.20 -18.31 37.13
CA ASP A 258 22.66 -18.13 38.52
C ASP A 258 21.72 -17.32 39.41
N GLY A 259 20.41 -17.59 39.34
CA GLY A 259 19.41 -16.88 40.15
C GLY A 259 19.19 -15.42 39.74
N ARG A 260 19.65 -15.01 38.56
CA ARG A 260 19.43 -13.68 37.98
C ARG A 260 18.64 -13.80 36.69
N PHE A 261 17.74 -12.84 36.47
CA PHE A 261 17.07 -12.63 35.19
C PHE A 261 17.91 -11.64 34.39
N ARG A 262 18.24 -12.02 33.15
CA ARG A 262 19.04 -11.21 32.23
C ARG A 262 18.24 -10.98 30.95
N LEU A 263 18.00 -9.72 30.64
CA LEU A 263 17.42 -9.28 29.37
C LEU A 263 18.50 -8.58 28.56
N VAL A 264 18.74 -9.03 27.34
CA VAL A 264 19.67 -8.41 26.40
C VAL A 264 18.91 -8.03 25.14
N ALA A 265 18.94 -6.76 24.77
CA ALA A 265 18.36 -6.26 23.53
C ALA A 265 19.43 -5.59 22.67
N GLU A 266 19.42 -5.89 21.38
CA GLU A 266 20.24 -5.23 20.38
C GLU A 266 19.32 -4.57 19.35
N ILE A 267 19.42 -3.24 19.26
CA ILE A 267 18.44 -2.44 18.52
C ILE A 267 19.11 -1.77 17.31
N PRO A 268 18.67 -2.07 16.07
CA PRO A 268 19.21 -1.41 14.89
C PRO A 268 18.84 0.08 14.85
N PRO A 269 19.64 0.92 14.15
CA PRO A 269 19.31 2.32 13.93
C PRO A 269 18.05 2.46 13.06
N GLY A 270 17.14 3.38 13.42
CA GLY A 270 15.93 3.68 12.65
C GLY A 270 14.62 3.08 13.17
N ILE A 271 14.59 2.56 14.41
CA ILE A 271 13.32 2.32 15.12
C ILE A 271 12.82 3.64 15.75
N ASP A 272 12.73 4.70 14.95
CA ASP A 272 11.95 5.86 15.33
C ASP A 272 10.49 5.50 15.04
N GLU A 273 9.67 5.42 16.09
CA GLU A 273 8.23 5.49 15.90
C GLU A 273 7.85 6.91 15.47
N ASP A 274 8.17 7.25 14.23
CA ASP A 274 7.56 8.38 13.54
C ASP A 274 6.26 7.90 12.89
N HIS A 275 5.25 7.63 13.71
CA HIS A 275 3.85 7.55 13.29
C HIS A 275 2.98 8.37 14.24
N GLY A 276 3.44 9.57 14.56
CA GLY A 276 2.64 10.62 15.19
C GLY A 276 1.99 11.49 14.12
N HIS A 277 0.71 11.22 13.82
CA HIS A 277 -0.24 12.24 13.35
C HIS A 277 0.23 13.20 12.24
N GLY A 278 0.75 12.68 11.13
CA GLY A 278 1.03 13.44 9.91
C GLY A 278 -0.04 13.20 8.83
N ASP A 279 -0.94 14.17 8.68
CA ASP A 279 -1.75 14.48 7.49
C ASP A 279 -2.31 13.30 6.66
N TYR A 280 -3.53 12.86 6.99
CA TYR A 280 -4.26 11.85 6.20
C TYR A 280 -4.83 12.38 4.87
N ASP A 281 -4.80 13.71 4.62
CA ASP A 281 -5.40 14.29 3.41
C ASP A 281 -4.44 14.29 2.21
N THR A 282 -3.13 14.34 2.43
CA THR A 282 -2.12 14.27 1.34
C THR A 282 -2.05 12.90 0.65
N GLY A 283 -2.47 11.83 1.30
CA GLY A 283 -2.53 10.48 0.70
C GLY A 283 -3.56 10.36 -0.42
N ARG A 284 -4.76 10.94 -0.24
CA ARG A 284 -5.86 10.86 -1.22
C ARG A 284 -5.51 11.54 -2.54
N LEU A 285 -4.81 12.68 -2.48
CA LEU A 285 -4.40 13.44 -3.66
C LEU A 285 -3.31 12.72 -4.46
N ARG A 286 -2.35 12.09 -3.78
CA ARG A 286 -1.30 11.30 -4.43
C ARG A 286 -1.88 10.08 -5.14
N ILE A 287 -2.80 9.36 -4.50
CA ILE A 287 -3.50 8.20 -5.07
C ILE A 287 -4.37 8.63 -6.26
N ARG A 288 -5.11 9.75 -6.14
CA ARG A 288 -5.92 10.30 -7.25
C ARG A 288 -5.05 10.67 -8.46
N ARG A 289 -3.94 11.38 -8.27
CA ARG A 289 -3.02 11.73 -9.37
C ARG A 289 -2.42 10.46 -10.02
N MET A 290 -2.11 9.44 -9.24
CA MET A 290 -1.53 8.19 -9.73
C MET A 290 -2.54 7.34 -10.52
N LEU A 291 -3.78 7.23 -10.04
CA LEU A 291 -4.88 6.58 -10.75
C LEU A 291 -5.26 7.35 -12.02
N ALA A 292 -5.33 8.68 -11.94
CA ALA A 292 -5.59 9.54 -13.08
C ALA A 292 -4.51 9.37 -14.17
N GLY A 293 -3.22 9.32 -13.81
CA GLY A 293 -2.15 9.08 -14.77
C GLY A 293 -2.21 7.72 -15.48
N THR A 294 -2.75 6.68 -14.82
CA THR A 294 -2.88 5.33 -15.40
C THR A 294 -3.95 5.25 -16.49
N VAL A 295 -4.92 6.17 -16.49
CA VAL A 295 -6.02 6.22 -17.47
C VAL A 295 -5.84 7.36 -18.46
N LEU A 296 -5.55 8.57 -17.96
CA LEU A 296 -5.50 9.78 -18.77
C LEU A 296 -4.31 9.79 -19.72
N ILE A 297 -3.14 9.27 -19.30
CA ILE A 297 -1.94 9.30 -20.15
C ILE A 297 -2.08 8.33 -21.33
N PRO A 298 -2.39 7.03 -21.13
CA PRO A 298 -2.62 6.13 -22.26
C PRO A 298 -3.80 6.58 -23.12
N GLY A 299 -4.89 7.07 -22.52
CA GLY A 299 -6.03 7.60 -23.26
C GLY A 299 -5.67 8.82 -24.12
N ALA A 300 -4.87 9.76 -23.59
CA ALA A 300 -4.39 10.90 -24.37
C ALA A 300 -3.44 10.47 -25.49
N VAL A 301 -2.56 9.50 -25.23
CA VAL A 301 -1.68 8.92 -26.25
C VAL A 301 -2.50 8.26 -27.35
N LEU A 302 -3.52 7.47 -26.99
CA LEU A 302 -4.45 6.88 -27.95
C LEU A 302 -5.13 7.96 -28.80
N VAL A 303 -5.66 9.02 -28.20
CA VAL A 303 -6.30 10.11 -28.94
C VAL A 303 -5.32 10.78 -29.89
N VAL A 304 -4.09 11.07 -29.44
CA VAL A 304 -3.05 11.69 -30.28
C VAL A 304 -2.63 10.75 -31.42
N VAL A 305 -2.41 9.48 -31.13
CA VAL A 305 -2.03 8.46 -32.12
C VAL A 305 -3.15 8.25 -33.12
N ALA A 306 -4.39 8.09 -32.66
CA ALA A 306 -5.56 7.91 -33.53
C ALA A 306 -5.83 9.16 -34.39
N THR A 307 -5.69 10.37 -33.83
CA THR A 307 -5.88 11.63 -34.57
C THR A 307 -4.75 11.85 -35.58
N GLY A 308 -3.49 11.60 -35.17
CA GLY A 308 -2.33 11.68 -36.06
C GLY A 308 -2.39 10.64 -37.17
N PHE A 309 -2.80 9.43 -36.84
CA PHE A 309 -3.04 8.36 -37.80
C PHE A 309 -4.18 8.74 -38.76
N TYR A 310 -5.31 9.25 -38.26
CA TYR A 310 -6.42 9.75 -39.08
C TYR A 310 -5.94 10.80 -40.08
N ALA A 311 -5.22 11.81 -39.59
CA ALA A 311 -4.69 12.88 -40.42
C ALA A 311 -3.70 12.35 -41.47
N TRP A 312 -2.88 11.35 -41.13
CA TRP A 312 -1.96 10.70 -42.05
C TRP A 312 -2.65 9.79 -43.07
N ALA A 313 -3.70 9.07 -42.66
CA ALA A 313 -4.39 8.07 -43.47
C ALA A 313 -5.32 8.69 -44.52
N VAL A 314 -5.92 9.85 -44.24
CA VAL A 314 -6.80 10.57 -45.17
C VAL A 314 -6.02 11.52 -46.09
N ARG A 315 -4.86 12.01 -45.62
CA ARG A 315 -4.02 12.95 -46.37
C ARG A 315 -3.51 12.30 -47.65
N ASP A 316 -3.84 12.94 -48.77
CA ASP A 316 -3.43 12.56 -50.13
C ASP A 316 -3.93 11.17 -50.59
N ALA A 317 -4.90 10.59 -49.88
CA ALA A 317 -5.57 9.32 -50.20
C ALA A 317 -7.09 9.44 -50.35
N SER A 318 -7.65 10.64 -50.09
CA SER A 318 -9.07 10.95 -50.26
C SER A 318 -9.38 11.21 -51.74
N MET A 319 -10.40 10.53 -52.24
CA MET A 319 -10.90 10.65 -53.61
C MET A 319 -12.27 11.33 -53.59
N GLU A 320 -12.40 12.38 -54.40
CA GLU A 320 -13.69 13.05 -54.63
C GLU A 320 -14.61 12.18 -55.50
N GLU A 321 -15.92 12.22 -55.23
CA GLU A 321 -16.92 11.43 -55.97
C GLU A 321 -16.92 11.76 -57.48
N GLU A 322 -16.70 13.03 -57.83
CA GLU A 322 -16.60 13.48 -59.23
C GLU A 322 -15.37 12.88 -59.94
N ALA A 323 -14.23 12.81 -59.23
CA ALA A 323 -13.00 12.24 -59.76
C ALA A 323 -13.15 10.73 -60.01
N PHE A 324 -13.84 10.02 -59.12
CA PHE A 324 -14.18 8.61 -59.34
C PHE A 324 -15.18 8.43 -60.48
N GLY A 325 -16.23 9.26 -60.56
CA GLY A 325 -17.22 9.22 -61.63
C GLY A 325 -16.68 9.50 -63.03
N ALA A 326 -15.51 10.17 -63.13
CA ALA A 326 -14.80 10.39 -64.37
C ALA A 326 -14.03 9.14 -64.87
N LEU A 327 -13.72 8.18 -63.99
CA LEU A 327 -13.07 6.94 -64.36
C LEU A 327 -14.01 6.03 -65.15
N ARG A 328 -13.47 5.30 -66.14
CA ARG A 328 -14.23 4.34 -66.95
C ARG A 328 -13.42 3.07 -67.17
N VAL A 329 -14.11 1.93 -67.23
CA VAL A 329 -13.51 0.66 -67.67
C VAL A 329 -12.96 0.83 -69.09
N GLY A 330 -11.74 0.36 -69.32
CA GLY A 330 -10.99 0.49 -70.56
C GLY A 330 -10.15 1.76 -70.69
N MET A 331 -10.24 2.70 -69.73
CA MET A 331 -9.43 3.92 -69.71
C MET A 331 -7.93 3.57 -69.62
N PRO A 332 -7.03 4.22 -70.41
CA PRO A 332 -5.59 4.03 -70.29
C PRO A 332 -5.09 4.41 -68.89
N ARG A 333 -4.15 3.64 -68.34
CA ARG A 333 -3.61 3.87 -67.00
C ARG A 333 -2.98 5.25 -66.87
N ALA A 334 -2.30 5.72 -67.92
CA ALA A 334 -1.70 7.06 -67.96
C ALA A 334 -2.75 8.17 -67.74
N ALA A 335 -3.98 8.00 -68.24
CA ALA A 335 -5.07 8.94 -68.01
C ALA A 335 -5.70 8.74 -66.63
N ALA A 336 -5.98 7.49 -66.25
CA ALA A 336 -6.60 7.17 -64.97
C ALA A 336 -5.77 7.67 -63.78
N VAL A 337 -4.44 7.46 -63.78
CA VAL A 337 -3.55 7.84 -62.67
C VAL A 337 -3.53 9.36 -62.41
N THR A 338 -3.86 10.20 -63.41
CA THR A 338 -3.96 11.66 -63.21
C THR A 338 -5.17 12.07 -62.37
N LEU A 339 -6.19 11.21 -62.30
CA LEU A 339 -7.41 11.40 -61.51
C LEU A 339 -7.34 10.70 -60.15
N LEU A 340 -6.33 9.85 -59.94
CA LEU A 340 -6.17 9.11 -58.69
C LEU A 340 -5.38 9.94 -57.67
N PRO A 341 -5.74 9.85 -56.37
CA PRO A 341 -4.92 10.36 -55.29
C PRO A 341 -3.50 9.78 -55.33
N ALA A 342 -2.53 10.56 -54.83
CA ALA A 342 -1.12 10.20 -54.85
C ALA A 342 -0.80 8.98 -53.97
N ARG A 343 -1.64 8.68 -52.98
CA ARG A 343 -1.48 7.54 -52.07
C ARG A 343 -2.72 6.68 -52.00
N GLU A 344 -2.51 5.39 -51.78
CA GLU A 344 -3.57 4.45 -51.43
C GLU A 344 -3.96 4.59 -49.96
N ALA A 345 -5.23 4.31 -49.66
CA ALA A 345 -5.71 4.19 -48.29
C ALA A 345 -4.99 3.03 -47.58
N PRO A 346 -4.46 3.26 -46.35
CA PRO A 346 -3.63 2.27 -45.65
C PRO A 346 -4.42 1.04 -45.16
N VAL A 347 -5.74 1.16 -45.00
CA VAL A 347 -6.61 0.11 -44.44
C VAL A 347 -7.48 -0.50 -45.54
N ARG A 348 -7.46 -1.84 -45.65
CA ARG A 348 -8.18 -2.62 -46.67
C ARG A 348 -9.24 -3.51 -46.01
N PHE A 349 -10.51 -3.24 -46.27
CA PHE A 349 -11.64 -3.97 -45.67
C PHE A 349 -12.15 -5.13 -46.54
N GLU A 350 -12.10 -5.00 -47.86
CA GLU A 350 -12.55 -6.06 -48.78
C GLU A 350 -11.38 -6.97 -49.18
N ARG A 351 -11.36 -8.20 -48.67
CA ARG A 351 -10.52 -9.28 -49.20
C ARG A 351 -11.21 -9.86 -50.43
N GLY A 352 -10.71 -9.61 -51.64
CA GLY A 352 -11.30 -10.26 -52.81
C GLY A 352 -10.84 -9.75 -54.17
N TYR A 353 -10.30 -8.53 -54.25
CA TYR A 353 -9.74 -8.05 -55.51
C TYR A 353 -8.32 -8.58 -55.69
N GLY A 354 -8.07 -9.21 -56.83
CA GLY A 354 -6.78 -9.82 -57.17
C GLY A 354 -5.64 -8.80 -57.30
N PRO A 355 -4.44 -9.26 -57.72
CA PRO A 355 -3.31 -8.36 -57.95
C PRO A 355 -3.66 -7.27 -58.98
N GLY A 356 -3.26 -6.03 -58.71
CA GLY A 356 -3.49 -4.87 -59.60
C GLY A 356 -4.61 -3.91 -59.16
N CYS A 357 -5.22 -4.13 -57.99
CA CYS A 357 -6.27 -3.26 -57.46
C CYS A 357 -5.74 -2.31 -56.37
N HIS A 358 -6.14 -1.04 -56.48
CA HIS A 358 -5.74 0.07 -55.62
C HIS A 358 -6.96 0.61 -54.87
N TYR A 359 -6.77 1.06 -53.63
CA TYR A 359 -7.84 1.39 -52.70
C TYR A 359 -7.76 2.86 -52.28
N TYR A 360 -8.90 3.55 -52.27
CA TYR A 360 -9.02 4.96 -51.88
C TYR A 360 -10.19 5.19 -50.93
N THR A 361 -10.12 6.26 -50.15
CA THR A 361 -11.14 6.65 -49.16
C THR A 361 -11.94 7.85 -49.67
N ASP A 362 -13.19 7.99 -49.24
CA ASP A 362 -14.00 9.20 -49.45
C ASP A 362 -13.66 10.33 -48.45
N GLY A 363 -12.67 10.11 -47.57
CA GLY A 363 -12.24 11.08 -46.56
C GLY A 363 -13.02 11.01 -45.24
N ASN A 364 -14.04 10.15 -45.12
CA ASN A 364 -14.90 10.05 -43.94
C ASN A 364 -14.40 9.03 -42.88
N TYR A 365 -13.08 8.88 -42.72
CA TYR A 365 -12.46 7.93 -41.79
C TYR A 365 -12.83 8.27 -40.31
N PRO A 366 -12.83 7.36 -39.31
CA PRO A 366 -12.65 5.90 -39.35
C PRO A 366 -13.90 5.14 -39.82
N LEU A 367 -14.98 5.84 -40.17
CA LEU A 367 -16.20 5.25 -40.71
C LEU A 367 -16.11 4.97 -42.22
N ALA A 368 -15.13 5.59 -42.89
CA ALA A 368 -14.80 5.30 -44.28
C ALA A 368 -14.25 3.89 -44.40
N TYR A 369 -15.09 3.00 -44.93
CA TYR A 369 -14.64 1.79 -45.59
C TYR A 369 -13.83 2.21 -46.83
N GLY A 370 -12.96 1.33 -47.36
CA GLY A 370 -12.29 1.60 -48.64
C GLY A 370 -13.34 1.68 -49.74
N ASN A 371 -13.94 2.87 -49.92
CA ASN A 371 -15.16 3.04 -50.69
C ASN A 371 -14.89 3.04 -52.19
N TYR A 372 -13.65 3.27 -52.63
CA TYR A 372 -13.31 3.27 -54.05
C TYR A 372 -12.19 2.28 -54.33
N VAL A 373 -12.46 1.31 -55.20
CA VAL A 373 -11.47 0.35 -55.69
C VAL A 373 -11.29 0.51 -57.19
N VAL A 374 -10.03 0.66 -57.62
CA VAL A 374 -9.66 0.78 -59.03
C VAL A 374 -8.68 -0.33 -59.38
N CYS A 375 -9.09 -1.21 -60.28
CA CYS A 375 -8.27 -2.34 -60.72
C CYS A 375 -7.69 -2.12 -62.12
N PHE A 376 -6.40 -2.41 -62.27
CA PHE A 376 -5.69 -2.36 -63.53
C PHE A 376 -5.25 -3.76 -63.97
N GLU A 377 -5.33 -4.00 -65.28
CA GLU A 377 -4.68 -5.11 -65.95
C GLU A 377 -3.86 -4.54 -67.12
N GLY A 378 -2.54 -4.69 -67.06
CA GLY A 378 -1.64 -4.01 -67.99
C GLY A 378 -1.73 -2.49 -67.90
N ASP A 379 -2.09 -1.84 -69.01
CA ASP A 379 -2.18 -0.39 -69.15
C ASP A 379 -3.63 0.13 -69.18
N ARG A 380 -4.61 -0.65 -68.69
CA ARG A 380 -6.03 -0.25 -68.70
C ARG A 380 -6.74 -0.56 -67.39
N VAL A 381 -7.73 0.27 -67.08
CA VAL A 381 -8.69 0.03 -66.00
C VAL A 381 -9.61 -1.12 -66.41
N VAL A 382 -9.74 -2.15 -65.57
CA VAL A 382 -10.59 -3.32 -65.85
C VAL A 382 -11.80 -3.44 -64.93
N ARG A 383 -11.77 -2.79 -63.76
CA ARG A 383 -12.87 -2.83 -62.80
C ARG A 383 -12.86 -1.59 -61.93
N LEU A 384 -14.04 -1.06 -61.67
CA LEU A 384 -14.30 0.00 -60.71
C LEU A 384 -15.36 -0.49 -59.71
N HIS A 385 -15.14 -0.21 -58.43
CA HIS A 385 -16.10 -0.51 -57.37
C HIS A 385 -16.26 0.72 -56.49
N ASP A 386 -17.50 1.19 -56.34
CA ASP A 386 -17.85 2.03 -55.20
C ASP A 386 -18.49 1.15 -54.10
N GLY A 387 -18.17 1.40 -52.84
CA GLY A 387 -18.68 0.64 -51.68
C GLY A 387 -20.21 0.73 -51.50
N THR A 388 -20.93 1.41 -52.39
CA THR A 388 -22.40 1.45 -52.45
C THR A 388 -22.98 0.38 -53.37
N GLY A 389 -22.14 -0.42 -54.02
CA GLY A 389 -22.55 -1.57 -54.83
C GLY A 389 -22.65 -1.30 -56.32
N ARG A 390 -22.18 -0.16 -56.84
CA ARG A 390 -21.96 -0.02 -58.29
C ARG A 390 -20.67 -0.75 -58.66
N THR A 391 -20.83 -1.91 -59.26
CA THR A 391 -19.80 -2.51 -60.12
C THR A 391 -20.06 -2.06 -61.55
N ALA A 392 -19.15 -1.27 -62.12
CA ALA A 392 -19.19 -0.89 -63.53
C ALA A 392 -18.12 -1.64 -64.33
#